data_AF-A0A661FHG9-F1
#
_entry.id   AF-A0A661FHG9-F1
#
_cell.length_a   1.000
_cell.length_b   1.000
_cell.length_c   1.000
_cell.angle_alpha   90.00
_cell.angle_beta   90.00
_cell.angle_gamma   90.00
#
_symmetry.space_group_name_H-M   'P 1'
#
loop_
_entity.id
_entity.type
_entity.pdbx_description
1 polymer ?
#
loop_
_entity_poly.entity_id
_entity_poly.type
_entity_poly.pdbx_seq_one_letter_code
_entity_poly.pdbx_strand_id
1 'polypeptide(L)'
;MNMAKAVNIPVLSIQRRLKQHGITFNKLLNQAKFDLAKNKLRNSSLLITEITFQLGYTDAAHFTRAFRRWAGASPREYRQQTRNR
;
A
#
# COMPACT_ATOMS: atom_id res chain seq x y z
N MET A 1 -20.64 19.81 5.96
CA MET A 1 -20.80 18.52 5.27
C MET A 1 -19.43 18.01 4.86
N ASN A 2 -18.83 17.11 5.63
CA ASN A 2 -17.77 16.20 5.15
C ASN A 2 -17.75 14.98 6.09
N MET A 3 -17.89 13.81 5.46
CA MET A 3 -18.32 12.56 6.08
C MET A 3 -17.35 12.03 7.13
N ALA A 4 -17.76 12.11 8.38
CA ALA A 4 -17.31 11.22 9.45
C ALA A 4 -18.11 9.90 9.37
N LYS A 5 -17.67 8.94 8.55
CA LYS A 5 -18.19 7.55 8.61
C LYS A 5 -17.06 6.57 8.27
N ALA A 6 -16.78 5.70 9.26
CA ALA A 6 -15.83 4.59 9.30
C ALA A 6 -14.33 4.95 9.42
N VAL A 7 -13.76 4.62 10.59
CA VAL A 7 -12.36 4.75 11.04
C VAL A 7 -11.97 6.14 11.60
N ASN A 8 -12.43 6.41 12.83
CA ASN A 8 -12.08 7.59 13.62
C ASN A 8 -10.67 7.49 14.24
N ILE A 9 -9.61 7.51 13.42
CA ILE A 9 -8.29 7.96 13.88
C ILE A 9 -7.63 8.78 12.75
N PRO A 10 -7.35 10.08 12.95
CA PRO A 10 -6.56 10.87 12.01
C PRO A 10 -5.16 10.23 11.82
N VAL A 11 -4.73 10.02 10.58
CA VAL A 11 -3.47 9.36 10.20
C VAL A 11 -2.23 9.96 10.90
N LEU A 12 -2.26 11.26 11.19
CA LEU A 12 -1.19 11.97 11.90
C LEU A 12 -1.14 11.66 13.40
N SER A 13 -2.26 11.22 13.99
CA SER A 13 -2.34 10.80 15.39
C SER A 13 -1.71 9.41 15.62
N ILE A 14 -1.70 8.57 14.58
CA ILE A 14 -1.05 7.25 14.57
C ILE A 14 0.48 7.40 14.55
N GLN A 15 1.02 8.35 13.80
CA GLN A 15 2.48 8.61 13.74
C GLN A 15 3.07 8.99 15.09
N ARG A 16 2.33 9.74 15.93
CA ARG A 16 2.84 10.24 17.22
C ARG A 16 2.79 9.18 18.33
N ARG A 17 1.77 8.31 18.33
CA ARG A 17 1.65 7.21 19.31
C ARG A 17 2.51 5.98 18.98
N LEU A 18 2.96 5.83 17.74
CA LEU A 18 3.78 4.69 17.32
C LEU A 18 5.26 4.77 17.73
N LYS A 19 5.80 5.89 18.22
CA LYS A 19 7.26 6.03 18.43
C LYS A 19 7.88 5.09 19.47
N GLN A 20 7.11 4.37 20.29
CA GLN A 20 7.63 3.41 21.29
C GLN A 20 7.50 1.92 20.87
N HIS A 21 6.65 1.60 19.89
CA HIS A 21 6.48 0.23 19.33
C HIS A 21 6.52 0.21 17.78
N GLY A 22 6.99 1.30 17.17
CA GLY A 22 6.67 1.73 15.81
C GLY A 22 7.35 0.99 14.68
N ILE A 23 8.35 0.17 14.99
CA ILE A 23 9.01 -0.68 13.99
C ILE A 23 8.14 -1.91 13.72
N THR A 24 7.55 -2.51 14.76
CA THR A 24 6.76 -3.74 14.65
C THR A 24 5.40 -3.50 14.01
N PHE A 25 4.68 -2.46 14.42
CA PHE A 25 3.37 -2.15 13.84
C PHE A 25 3.47 -1.64 12.40
N ASN A 26 4.45 -0.79 12.07
CA ASN A 26 4.69 -0.40 10.67
C ASN A 26 5.06 -1.62 9.82
N LYS A 27 5.83 -2.57 10.34
CA LYS A 27 6.16 -3.81 9.62
C LYS A 27 4.91 -4.62 9.32
N LEU A 28 4.01 -4.81 10.28
CA LEU A 28 2.74 -5.51 10.08
C LEU A 28 1.83 -4.78 9.09
N LEU A 29 1.71 -3.46 9.22
CA LEU A 29 0.90 -2.64 8.32
C LEU A 29 1.45 -2.69 6.89
N ASN A 30 2.76 -2.58 6.73
CA ASN A 30 3.44 -2.68 5.45
C ASN A 30 3.26 -4.06 4.82
N GLN A 31 3.32 -5.13 5.63
CA GLN A 31 3.07 -6.49 5.17
C GLN A 31 1.63 -6.65 4.65
N ALA A 32 0.63 -6.18 5.41
CA ALA A 32 -0.77 -6.22 4.99
C ALA A 32 -1.01 -5.41 3.70
N LYS A 33 -0.42 -4.21 3.60
CA LYS A 33 -0.46 -3.38 2.38
C LYS A 33 0.17 -4.10 1.20
N PHE A 34 1.30 -4.78 1.41
CA PHE A 34 2.00 -5.53 0.36
C PHE A 34 1.18 -6.72 -0.14
N ASP A 35 0.57 -7.48 0.76
CA ASP A 35 -0.27 -8.62 0.37
C ASP A 35 -1.52 -8.18 -0.40
N LEU A 36 -2.15 -7.07 0.01
CA LEU A 36 -3.25 -6.46 -0.73
C LEU A 36 -2.81 -5.96 -2.11
N ALA A 37 -1.63 -5.32 -2.19
CA ALA A 37 -1.06 -4.84 -3.45
C ALA A 37 -0.82 -5.99 -4.43
N LYS A 38 -0.19 -7.08 -3.99
CA LYS A 38 0.03 -8.28 -4.82
C LYS A 38 -1.28 -8.87 -5.33
N ASN A 39 -2.29 -8.99 -4.47
CA ASN A 39 -3.59 -9.53 -4.84
C ASN A 39 -4.26 -8.66 -5.92
N LYS A 40 -4.28 -7.33 -5.72
CA LYS A 40 -4.84 -6.39 -6.70
C LYS A 40 -4.06 -6.38 -8.01
N LEU A 41 -2.73 -6.47 -7.98
CA LEU A 41 -1.91 -6.48 -9.19
C LEU A 41 -2.13 -7.73 -10.05
N ARG A 42 -2.37 -8.88 -9.40
CA ARG A 42 -2.62 -10.17 -10.07
C ARG A 42 -4.05 -10.29 -10.57
N ASN A 43 -5.02 -10.04 -9.70
CA ASN A 43 -6.42 -10.40 -9.95
C ASN A 43 -7.25 -9.27 -10.56
N SER A 44 -6.67 -8.09 -10.77
CA SER A 44 -7.40 -6.93 -11.28
C SER A 44 -6.71 -6.27 -12.47
N SER A 45 -7.52 -5.63 -13.33
CA SER A 45 -7.08 -4.74 -14.40
C SER A 45 -7.05 -3.27 -14.00
N LEU A 46 -7.26 -2.96 -12.71
CA LEU A 46 -7.15 -1.60 -12.17
C LEU A 46 -5.82 -0.95 -12.57
N LEU A 47 -5.83 0.37 -12.77
CA LEU A 47 -4.60 1.10 -13.03
C LEU A 47 -3.69 1.06 -11.79
N ILE A 48 -2.37 1.08 -12.01
CA ILE A 48 -1.38 1.09 -10.91
C ILE A 48 -1.58 2.32 -10.03
N THR A 49 -2.01 3.44 -10.61
CA THR A 49 -2.38 4.69 -9.91
C THR A 49 -3.60 4.50 -9.01
N GLU A 50 -4.64 3.80 -9.46
CA GLU A 50 -5.82 3.51 -8.64
C GLU A 50 -5.46 2.60 -7.45
N ILE A 51 -4.63 1.58 -7.69
CA ILE A 51 -4.12 0.70 -6.62
C ILE A 51 -3.29 1.51 -5.61
N THR A 52 -2.47 2.43 -6.10
CA THR A 52 -1.66 3.35 -5.26
C THR A 52 -2.55 4.12 -4.29
N PHE A 53 -3.60 4.78 -4.79
CA PHE A 53 -4.50 5.58 -3.97
C PHE A 53 -5.32 4.72 -3.00
N GLN A 54 -5.78 3.54 -3.43
CA GLN A 54 -6.50 2.60 -2.55
C GLN A 54 -5.64 2.07 -1.39
N LEU A 55 -4.32 1.99 -1.58
CA LEU A 55 -3.36 1.59 -0.54
C LEU A 55 -2.94 2.75 0.39
N GLY A 56 -3.48 3.94 0.15
CA GLY A 56 -3.24 5.15 0.93
C GLY A 56 -1.89 5.80 0.64
N TYR A 57 -1.34 5.63 -0.57
CA TYR A 57 -0.18 6.40 -1.02
C TYR A 57 -0.63 7.69 -1.70
N THR A 58 0.15 8.74 -1.50
CA THR A 58 -0.08 10.08 -2.07
C THR A 58 0.22 10.15 -3.56
N ASP A 59 1.13 9.31 -4.03
CA ASP A 59 1.59 9.29 -5.41
C ASP A 59 2.17 7.93 -5.79
N ALA A 60 2.16 7.65 -7.10
CA ALA A 60 2.60 6.38 -7.65
C ALA A 60 4.11 6.14 -7.49
N ALA A 61 4.93 7.19 -7.36
CA ALA A 61 6.37 7.04 -7.19
C ALA A 61 6.70 6.53 -5.78
N HIS A 62 5.99 7.01 -4.75
CA HIS A 62 6.08 6.52 -3.37
C HIS A 62 5.70 5.03 -3.29
N PHE A 63 4.57 4.65 -3.89
CA PHE A 63 4.15 3.26 -3.96
C PHE A 63 5.16 2.40 -4.72
N THR A 64 5.64 2.85 -5.88
CA THR A 64 6.57 2.07 -6.71
C THR A 64 7.88 1.79 -5.97
N ARG A 65 8.44 2.78 -5.26
CA ARG A 65 9.65 2.58 -4.45
C ARG A 65 9.42 1.61 -3.29
N ALA A 66 8.30 1.75 -2.58
CA ALA A 66 7.95 0.85 -1.49
C ALA A 66 7.72 -0.59 -1.98
N PHE A 67 6.95 -0.75 -3.06
CA PHE A 67 6.65 -2.05 -3.66
C PHE A 67 7.92 -2.72 -4.19
N ARG A 68 8.80 -1.99 -4.89
CA ARG A 68 10.07 -2.54 -5.39
C ARG A 68 10.98 -2.99 -4.26
N ARG A 69 11.01 -2.28 -3.13
CA ARG A 69 11.76 -2.69 -1.93
C ARG A 69 11.27 -4.02 -1.34
N TRP A 70 9.98 -4.34 -1.50
CA TRP A 70 9.39 -5.56 -0.94
C TRP A 70 9.30 -6.72 -1.94
N ALA A 71 8.96 -6.45 -3.20
CA ALA A 71 8.76 -7.45 -4.25
C ALA A 71 10.00 -7.67 -5.14
N GLY A 72 11.01 -6.81 -5.05
CA GLY A 72 12.19 -6.84 -5.93
C GLY A 72 11.96 -6.27 -7.34
N ALA A 73 10.70 -6.08 -7.75
CA ALA A 73 10.30 -5.56 -9.06
C ALA A 73 9.28 -4.42 -8.92
N SER A 74 9.12 -3.61 -9.97
CA SER A 74 8.06 -2.59 -9.98
C SER A 74 6.67 -3.24 -10.05
N PRO A 75 5.60 -2.52 -9.62
CA PRO A 75 4.23 -3.02 -9.73
C PRO A 75 3.83 -3.45 -11.15
N ARG A 76 4.34 -2.75 -12.17
CA ARG A 76 4.09 -3.05 -13.59
C ARG A 76 4.77 -4.34 -14.01
N GLU A 77 6.06 -4.50 -13.69
CA GLU A 77 6.81 -5.73 -13.96
C GLU A 77 6.19 -6.93 -13.25
N TYR A 78 5.82 -6.76 -11.97
CA TYR A 78 5.15 -7.80 -11.19
C TYR A 78 3.83 -8.23 -11.85
N ARG A 79 2.99 -7.27 -12.27
CA ARG A 79 1.74 -7.57 -12.98
C ARG A 79 2.01 -8.36 -14.27
N GLN A 80 2.98 -7.93 -15.08
CA GLN A 80 3.34 -8.62 -16.32
C GLN A 80 3.79 -10.06 -16.04
N GLN A 81 4.71 -10.26 -15.08
CA GLN A 81 5.19 -11.58 -14.70
C GLN A 81 4.06 -12.51 -14.21
N THR A 82 3.08 -11.96 -13.46
CA THR A 82 1.95 -12.76 -12.94
C THR A 82 0.87 -13.07 -13.97
N ARG A 83 0.80 -12.32 -15.08
CA ARG A 83 -0.18 -12.57 -16.16
C ARG A 83 0.39 -13.38 -17.31
N ASN A 84 1.71 -13.42 -17.44
CA ASN A 84 2.43 -14.19 -18.46
C ASN A 84 2.83 -15.59 -17.98
N ARG A 85 2.31 -16.01 -16.82
CA ARG A 85 2.37 -17.35 -16.23
C ARG A 85 0.97 -17.91 -16.15
#